data_AF-A0AB74LU72-F1
#
_entry.id   AF-A0AB74LU72-F1
#
_cell.length_a   1.000
_cell.length_b   1.000
_cell.length_c   1.000
_cell.angle_alpha   90.00
_cell.angle_beta   90.00
_cell.angle_gamma   90.00
#
_symmetry.space_group_name_H-M   'P 1'
#
loop_
_entity.id
_entity.type
_entity.pdbx_description
1 polymer ?
#
loop_
_entity_poly.entity_id
_entity_poly.type
_entity_poly.pdbx_seq_one_letter_code
_entity_poly.pdbx_strand_id
1 'polypeptide(L)'
;MERLCDLRGHRLVVECPPCKRRGAYDLARLRRRFGEHADLYDVYLRLTQSCRYQKPVGSRQPNQYGRSCRAAIGVEGGDGRTGLPSRT
;
A
#
# COMPACT_ATOMS: atom_id res chain seq x y z
N MET A 1 8.42 -12.17 0.47
CA MET A 1 7.67 -10.96 0.07
C MET A 1 6.29 -11.40 -0.37
N GLU A 2 5.23 -10.75 0.12
CA GLU A 2 3.85 -11.08 -0.24
C GLU A 2 3.53 -10.60 -1.67
N ARG A 3 2.80 -11.41 -2.44
CA ARG A 3 2.41 -11.09 -3.81
C ARG A 3 0.93 -10.75 -3.89
N LEU A 4 0.51 -10.12 -4.99
CA LEU A 4 -0.91 -9.79 -5.22
C LEU A 4 -1.84 -11.02 -5.28
N CYS A 5 -1.32 -12.18 -5.66
CA CYS A 5 -2.08 -13.44 -5.66
C CYS A 5 -2.32 -13.99 -4.25
N ASP A 6 -1.45 -13.68 -3.28
CA ASP A 6 -1.59 -14.12 -1.88
C ASP A 6 -2.70 -13.36 -1.15
N LEU A 7 -3.07 -12.17 -1.65
CA LEU A 7 -4.15 -11.39 -1.10
C LEU A 7 -5.52 -12.00 -1.41
N ARG A 8 -6.20 -12.45 -0.37
CA ARG A 8 -7.56 -13.01 -0.42
C ARG A 8 -8.68 -11.97 -0.50
N GLY A 9 -8.36 -10.69 -0.72
CA GLY A 9 -9.35 -9.60 -0.77
C GLY A 9 -9.79 -9.18 -2.18
N HIS A 10 -10.73 -8.24 -2.22
CA HIS A 10 -11.25 -7.67 -3.46
C HIS A 10 -10.65 -6.29 -3.76
N ARG A 11 -10.33 -5.50 -2.72
CA ARG A 11 -9.80 -4.14 -2.89
C ARG A 11 -8.55 -3.93 -2.05
N LEU A 12 -7.60 -3.20 -2.60
CA LEU A 12 -6.41 -2.72 -1.93
C LEU A 12 -6.56 -1.22 -1.68
N VAL A 13 -6.67 -0.85 -0.42
CA VAL A 13 -6.78 0.54 0.03
C VAL A 13 -5.39 1.03 0.39
N VAL A 14 -4.97 2.12 -0.24
CA VAL A 14 -3.74 2.82 0.10
C VAL A 14 -4.11 4.14 0.76
N GLU A 15 -3.62 4.35 1.97
CA GLU A 15 -3.80 5.62 2.68
C GLU A 15 -2.46 6.17 3.13
N CYS A 16 -2.15 7.38 2.71
CA CYS A 16 -0.92 8.07 3.07
C CYS A 16 -1.25 9.34 3.86
N PRO A 17 -1.18 9.30 5.21
CA PRO A 17 -1.43 10.47 6.05
C PRO A 17 -0.56 11.69 5.72
N PRO A 18 0.75 11.59 5.40
CA PRO A 18 1.56 12.80 5.16
C PRO A 18 1.19 13.55 3.89
N CYS A 19 0.71 12.88 2.83
CA CYS A 19 0.21 13.56 1.63
C CYS A 19 -1.32 13.58 1.53
N LYS A 20 -2.03 13.14 2.58
CA LYS A 20 -3.50 12.97 2.63
C LYS A 20 -4.08 12.22 1.43
N ARG A 21 -3.29 11.36 0.78
CA ARG A 21 -3.75 10.59 -0.37
C ARG A 21 -4.43 9.34 0.12
N ARG A 22 -5.67 9.13 -0.31
CA ARG A 22 -6.42 7.89 -0.10
C ARG A 22 -6.88 7.36 -1.46
N GLY A 23 -6.65 6.09 -1.72
CA GLY A 23 -7.06 5.44 -2.96
C GLY A 23 -7.44 4.00 -2.71
N ALA A 24 -8.64 3.61 -3.14
CA ALA A 24 -9.05 2.22 -3.16
C ALA A 24 -8.90 1.69 -4.59
N TYR A 25 -8.16 0.60 -4.73
CA TYR A 25 -7.87 -0.04 -6.01
C TYR A 25 -8.42 -1.45 -6.02
N ASP A 26 -9.10 -1.81 -7.10
CA ASP A 26 -9.59 -3.17 -7.26
C ASP A 26 -8.43 -4.15 -7.52
N LEU A 27 -8.36 -5.24 -6.75
CA LEU A 27 -7.27 -6.21 -6.86
C LEU A 27 -7.29 -6.94 -8.20
N ALA A 28 -8.46 -7.23 -8.77
CA ALA A 28 -8.54 -7.85 -10.09
C ALA A 28 -7.99 -6.90 -11.17
N ARG A 29 -8.26 -5.60 -11.05
CA ARG A 29 -7.68 -4.58 -11.94
C ARG A 29 -6.17 -4.43 -11.75
N LEU A 30 -5.68 -4.47 -10.51
CA LEU A 30 -4.24 -4.43 -10.23
C LEU A 30 -3.53 -5.66 -10.79
N ARG A 31 -4.10 -6.86 -10.61
CA ARG A 31 -3.59 -8.12 -11.18
C ARG A 31 -3.51 -8.07 -12.71
N ARG A 32 -4.53 -7.53 -13.38
CA ARG A 32 -4.49 -7.33 -14.84
C ARG A 32 -3.41 -6.34 -15.29
N ARG A 33 -3.10 -5.34 -14.47
CA ARG A 33 -2.14 -4.27 -14.83
C ARG A 33 -0.68 -4.63 -14.52
N PHE A 34 -0.44 -5.25 -13.37
CA PHE A 34 0.91 -5.54 -12.86
C PHE A 34 1.29 -7.02 -13.02
N GLY A 35 0.32 -7.89 -13.26
CA GLY A 35 0.47 -9.35 -13.23
C GLY A 35 0.00 -9.93 -11.89
N GLU A 36 -0.50 -11.16 -11.91
CA GLU A 36 -0.95 -11.86 -10.69
C GLU A 36 0.16 -12.06 -9.67
N HIS A 37 1.38 -12.31 -10.16
CA HIS A 37 2.55 -12.58 -9.32
C HIS A 37 3.36 -11.32 -9.00
N ALA A 38 2.81 -10.13 -9.27
CA ALA A 38 3.46 -8.88 -8.92
C ALA A 38 3.68 -8.79 -7.40
N ASP A 39 4.87 -8.34 -7.02
CA ASP A 39 5.23 -8.14 -5.63
C ASP A 39 4.43 -6.96 -5.05
N LEU A 40 3.83 -7.13 -3.87
CA LEU A 40 3.08 -6.04 -3.24
C LEU A 40 3.95 -4.83 -2.96
N TYR A 41 5.23 -5.03 -2.69
CA TYR A 41 6.16 -3.94 -2.47
C TYR A 41 6.36 -3.11 -3.74
N ASP A 42 6.46 -3.76 -4.91
CA ASP A 42 6.58 -3.06 -6.20
C ASP A 42 5.31 -2.29 -6.56
N VAL A 43 4.14 -2.91 -6.34
CA VAL A 43 2.85 -2.24 -6.54
C VAL A 43 2.67 -1.08 -5.59
N TYR A 44 3.05 -1.24 -4.32
CA TYR A 44 3.09 -0.15 -3.34
C TYR A 44 3.99 0.99 -3.81
N LEU A 45 5.22 0.69 -4.25
CA LEU A 45 6.17 1.67 -4.75
C LEU A 45 5.59 2.45 -5.92
N ARG A 46 4.96 1.78 -6.89
CA ARG A 46 4.32 2.43 -8.03
C ARG A 46 3.09 3.26 -7.64
N LEU A 47 2.26 2.78 -6.73
CA LEU A 47 1.09 3.53 -6.25
C LEU A 47 1.48 4.78 -5.45
N THR A 48 2.57 4.68 -4.68
CA THR A 48 3.10 5.77 -3.87
C THR A 48 4.18 6.60 -4.57
N GLN A 49 4.50 6.29 -5.84
CA GLN A 49 5.48 7.01 -6.67
C GLN A 49 5.21 8.50 -6.81
N SER A 50 3.94 8.88 -6.77
CA SER A 50 3.49 10.27 -6.85
C SER A 50 3.40 10.96 -5.48
N CYS A 51 3.75 10.28 -4.39
CA CYS A 51 3.86 10.91 -3.08
C CYS A 51 5.18 11.67 -2.99
N ARG A 52 5.12 12.99 -2.76
CA ARG A 52 6.30 13.86 -2.57
C ARG A 52 7.21 13.44 -1.40
N TYR A 53 6.68 12.65 -0.46
CA TYR A 53 7.43 12.12 0.69
C TYR A 53 7.99 10.71 0.44
N GLN A 54 7.69 10.11 -0.71
CA GLN A 54 8.30 8.85 -1.10
C GLN A 54 9.72 9.13 -1.55
N LYS A 55 10.66 8.37 -0.99
CA LYS A 55 12.07 8.46 -1.35
C LYS A 55 12.47 7.22 -2.13
N PRO A 56 13.32 7.35 -3.17
CA PRO A 56 13.81 6.20 -3.90
C PRO A 56 14.58 5.26 -2.96
N VAL A 57 14.48 3.96 -3.24
CA VAL A 57 15.23 2.90 -2.55
C VAL A 57 16.72 3.27 -2.57
N GLY A 58 17.35 3.31 -1.39
CA GLY A 58 18.74 3.76 -1.21
C GLY A 58 18.91 5.20 -0.72
N SER A 59 17.82 5.97 -0.61
CA SER A 59 17.87 7.29 0.03
C SER A 59 18.10 7.15 1.54
N ARG A 60 18.93 8.03 2.10
CA ARG A 60 19.19 8.14 3.54
C ARG A 60 17.86 8.19 4.31
N GLN A 61 17.71 7.31 5.31
CA GLN A 61 16.53 7.33 6.17
C GLN A 61 16.38 8.73 6.76
N PRO A 62 15.17 9.31 6.73
CA PRO A 62 14.95 10.60 7.34
C PRO A 62 15.28 10.54 8.83
N ASN A 63 15.87 11.62 9.35
CA ASN A 63 16.02 11.84 10.78
C ASN A 63 14.64 11.72 11.46
N GLN A 64 14.59 11.60 12.79
CA GLN A 64 13.33 11.51 13.55
C GLN A 64 12.28 12.61 13.26
N TYR A 65 12.68 13.74 12.66
CA TYR A 65 11.81 14.84 12.21
C TYR A 65 11.50 14.85 10.70
N GLY A 66 12.18 14.01 9.91
CA GLY A 66 12.02 13.93 8.47
C GLY A 66 10.74 13.18 8.11
N ARG A 67 9.90 13.79 7.28
CA ARG A 67 8.65 13.18 6.82
C ARG A 67 8.95 12.14 5.74
N SER A 68 8.83 10.85 6.07
CA SER A 68 8.75 9.76 5.10
C SER A 68 7.32 9.49 4.64
N CYS A 69 7.16 8.88 3.47
CA CYS A 69 5.89 8.29 3.07
C CYS A 69 5.50 7.21 4.10
N ARG A 70 4.45 7.48 4.86
CA ARG A 70 3.85 6.54 5.83
C ARG A 70 2.59 5.89 5.23
N ALA A 71 2.63 5.58 3.95
CA ALA A 71 1.47 4.98 3.32
C ALA A 71 1.20 3.59 3.90
N ALA A 72 0.01 3.40 4.42
CA ALA A 72 -0.50 2.13 4.88
C ALA A 72 -1.28 1.47 3.74
N ILE A 73 -1.05 0.17 3.54
CA ILE A 73 -1.86 -0.66 2.66
C ILE A 73 -2.80 -1.49 3.52
N GLY A 74 -4.09 -1.42 3.22
CA GLY A 74 -5.13 -2.28 3.76
C GLY A 74 -5.73 -3.10 2.64
N VAL A 75 -6.17 -4.31 2.93
CA VAL A 75 -6.89 -5.15 1.97
C VAL A 75 -8.31 -5.33 2.48
N GLU A 76 -9.27 -4.88 1.68
CA GLU A 76 -10.69 -4.99 1.98
C GLU A 76 -11.35 -6.12 1.18
N GLY A 77 -12.30 -6.80 1.83
CA GLY A 77 -13.07 -7.89 1.24
C GLY A 77 -12.36 -9.25 1.24
N GLY A 78 -11.35 -9.44 2.10
CA GLY A 78 -10.79 -10.76 2.35
C GLY A 78 -11.56 -11.47 3.45
N ASP A 79 -12.10 -12.64 3.15
CA ASP A 79 -12.68 -13.53 4.15
C ASP A 79 -11.57 -13.93 5.14
N GLY A 80 -11.62 -13.34 6.33
CA GLY A 80 -10.65 -13.60 7.40
C GLY A 80 -9.97 -12.35 7.97
N ARG A 81 -10.72 -11.58 8.75
CA ARG A 81 -10.24 -10.90 9.98
C ARG A 81 -8.89 -10.18 9.88
N THR A 82 -8.91 -8.92 9.46
CA THR A 82 -8.06 -7.90 10.10
C THR A 82 -8.90 -6.65 10.31
N GLY A 83 -9.97 -6.82 11.10
CA GLY A 83 -10.59 -5.67 11.74
C GLY A 83 -9.56 -5.07 12.68
N LEU A 84 -9.09 -3.86 12.39
CA LEU A 84 -8.41 -3.06 13.39
C LEU A 84 -9.34 -2.97 14.61
N PRO A 85 -8.89 -3.26 15.83
CA PRO A 85 -9.67 -2.95 17.01
C PRO A 85 -9.76 -1.43 17.13
N SER A 86 -10.94 -0.88 16.80
CA SER A 86 -11.35 0.43 17.28
C SER A 86 -11.38 0.36 18.81
N ARG A 87 -10.38 0.95 19.47
CA ARG A 87 -10.41 1.13 20.93
C ARG A 87 -11.02 2.50 21.22
N THR A 88 -12.20 2.43 21.85
CA THR A 88 -12.90 3.46 22.61
C THR A 88 -12.00 4.11 23.65
#